data_AF-A0A098EC57-F1
#
_entry.id   AF-A0A098EC57-F1
#
_cell.length_a   1.000
_cell.length_b   1.000
_cell.length_c   1.000
_cell.angle_alpha   90.00
_cell.angle_beta   90.00
_cell.angle_gamma   90.00
#
_symmetry.space_group_name_H-M   'P 1'
#
loop_
_entity.id
_entity.type
_entity.pdbx_description
1 polymer ?
#
loop_
_entity_poly.entity_id
_entity_poly.type
_entity_poly.pdbx_seq_one_letter_code
_entity_poly.pdbx_strand_id
1 'polypeptide(L)'
;MIEISNAEKGKVVVRFAPNPSGYLHIGHARAAILNDEIAKQYNGKLILRIEDTDPGRVDEEAYSAIEDDLKWLGVDWDIKIIQSDRLMTYENFAEQLIEQGNAYVCNCEQEKFKSLKSGKMSCPHRNLSIEENLKNFERMHTEDGLTVRIKTI
;
A
#
# COMPACT_ATOMS: atom_id res chain seq x y z
N MET A 1 7.26 -26.04 -11.37
CA MET A 1 5.93 -25.68 -10.82
C MET A 1 6.14 -24.88 -9.56
N ILE A 2 5.47 -23.74 -9.42
CA ILE A 2 5.50 -22.91 -8.22
C ILE A 2 4.37 -23.38 -7.32
N GLU A 3 4.69 -24.00 -6.19
CA GLU A 3 3.66 -24.48 -5.26
C GLU A 3 3.24 -23.37 -4.28
N ILE A 4 1.94 -23.12 -4.21
CA ILE A 4 1.31 -22.19 -3.27
C ILE A 4 0.42 -22.99 -2.32
N SER A 5 0.65 -22.86 -1.02
CA SER A 5 -0.12 -23.55 0.01
C SER A 5 -1.59 -23.14 -0.04
N ASN A 6 -2.50 -24.12 0.05
CA ASN A 6 -3.96 -23.92 0.00
C ASN A 6 -4.48 -23.24 -1.28
N ALA A 7 -3.72 -23.29 -2.37
CA ALA A 7 -4.15 -22.72 -3.64
C ALA A 7 -5.20 -23.60 -4.34
N GLU A 8 -6.35 -23.00 -4.61
CA GLU A 8 -7.40 -23.60 -5.43
C GLU A 8 -7.33 -23.04 -6.86
N LYS A 9 -7.29 -23.93 -7.86
CA LYS A 9 -7.33 -23.53 -9.27
C LYS A 9 -8.58 -22.68 -9.55
N GLY A 10 -8.44 -21.62 -10.33
CA GLY A 10 -9.52 -20.66 -10.61
C GLY A 10 -9.69 -19.57 -9.55
N LYS A 11 -9.10 -19.71 -8.35
CA LYS A 11 -9.28 -18.76 -7.24
C LYS A 11 -8.03 -17.97 -6.86
N VAL A 12 -6.86 -18.32 -7.42
CA VAL A 12 -5.62 -17.59 -7.15
C VAL A 12 -5.69 -16.20 -7.77
N VAL A 13 -5.39 -15.18 -6.96
CA VAL A 13 -5.24 -13.79 -7.42
C VAL A 13 -3.92 -13.27 -6.92
N VAL A 14 -3.09 -12.80 -7.85
CA VAL A 14 -1.76 -12.26 -7.59
C VAL A 14 -1.66 -10.82 -8.10
N ARG A 15 -0.62 -10.09 -7.71
CA ARG A 15 -0.43 -8.71 -8.17
C ARG A 15 1.02 -8.39 -8.49
N PHE A 16 1.22 -7.66 -9.58
CA PHE A 16 2.43 -6.88 -9.82
C PHE A 16 2.12 -5.43 -9.45
N ALA A 17 2.92 -4.85 -8.56
CA ALA A 17 2.62 -3.56 -7.93
C ALA A 17 3.82 -2.59 -8.01
N PRO A 18 4.09 -2.00 -9.18
CA PRO A 18 5.18 -1.03 -9.34
C PRO A 18 4.77 0.36 -8.85
N ASN A 19 5.74 1.13 -8.35
CA ASN A 19 5.59 2.58 -8.20
C ASN A 19 5.84 3.24 -9.56
N PRO A 20 5.09 4.28 -9.97
CA PRO A 20 5.34 4.99 -11.21
C PRO A 20 6.45 6.04 -11.02
N SER A 21 7.61 5.64 -10.53
CA SER A 21 8.74 6.55 -10.28
C SER A 21 9.81 6.52 -11.40
N GLY A 22 9.44 5.97 -12.55
CA GLY A 22 10.30 5.77 -13.71
C GLY A 22 10.07 4.41 -14.38
N TYR A 23 10.93 4.09 -15.33
CA TYR A 23 10.85 2.89 -16.18
C TYR A 23 11.10 1.57 -15.43
N LEU A 24 10.54 0.47 -15.95
CA LEU A 24 10.81 -0.84 -15.37
C LEU A 24 12.24 -1.29 -15.71
N HIS A 25 13.04 -1.60 -14.69
CA HIS A 25 14.32 -2.30 -14.87
C HIS A 25 14.19 -3.82 -14.74
N ILE A 26 15.27 -4.56 -15.05
CA ILE A 26 15.33 -6.03 -15.00
C ILE A 26 14.87 -6.67 -13.67
N GLY A 27 15.05 -5.97 -12.54
CA GLY A 27 14.54 -6.41 -11.25
C GLY A 27 13.02 -6.56 -11.20
N HIS A 28 12.29 -5.72 -11.95
CA HIS A 28 10.83 -5.76 -12.05
C HIS A 28 10.37 -6.92 -12.90
N ALA A 29 11.09 -7.25 -13.98
CA ALA A 29 10.76 -8.36 -14.87
C ALA A 29 10.61 -9.67 -14.08
N ARG A 30 11.48 -9.92 -13.09
CA ARG A 30 11.36 -11.09 -12.21
C ARG A 30 10.02 -11.14 -11.49
N ALA A 31 9.59 -10.03 -10.89
CA ALA A 31 8.34 -9.98 -10.13
C ALA A 31 7.13 -10.07 -11.07
N ALA A 32 7.13 -9.36 -12.20
CA ALA A 32 6.06 -9.38 -13.18
C ALA A 32 5.85 -10.79 -13.75
N ILE A 33 6.90 -11.39 -14.31
CA ILE A 33 6.85 -12.74 -14.91
C ILE A 33 6.47 -13.78 -13.86
N LEU A 34 7.01 -13.70 -12.64
CA LEU A 34 6.67 -14.66 -11.58
C LEU A 34 5.17 -14.63 -11.24
N ASN A 35 4.59 -13.44 -11.10
CA ASN A 35 3.15 -13.33 -10.80
C ASN A 35 2.31 -13.80 -11.99
N ASP A 36 2.69 -13.45 -13.21
CA ASP A 36 2.02 -13.91 -14.43
C ASP A 36 2.03 -15.44 -14.58
N GLU A 37 3.19 -16.09 -14.41
CA GLU A 37 3.31 -17.55 -14.44
C GLU A 37 2.48 -18.23 -13.34
N ILE A 38 2.39 -17.63 -12.14
CA ILE A 38 1.51 -18.13 -11.08
C ILE A 38 0.03 -18.04 -11.50
N ALA A 39 -0.40 -16.90 -12.05
CA ALA A 39 -1.76 -16.71 -12.51
C ALA A 39 -2.11 -17.76 -13.59
N LYS A 40 -1.24 -17.95 -14.59
CA LYS A 40 -1.39 -18.96 -15.64
C LYS A 40 -1.43 -20.38 -15.08
N GLN A 41 -0.49 -20.76 -14.21
CA GLN A 41 -0.41 -22.10 -13.63
C GLN A 41 -1.69 -22.50 -12.87
N TYR A 42 -2.29 -21.54 -12.16
CA TYR A 42 -3.48 -21.78 -11.34
C TYR A 42 -4.79 -21.39 -12.02
N ASN A 43 -4.78 -20.99 -13.31
CA ASN A 43 -5.95 -20.41 -13.99
C ASN A 43 -6.59 -19.27 -13.16
N GLY A 44 -5.73 -18.48 -12.53
CA GLY A 44 -6.06 -17.38 -11.63
C GLY A 44 -6.10 -16.04 -12.37
N LYS A 45 -5.93 -14.95 -11.61
CA LYS A 45 -5.90 -13.58 -12.13
C LYS A 45 -4.65 -12.82 -11.72
N LEU A 46 -4.14 -11.97 -12.61
CA LEU A 46 -3.10 -11.01 -12.33
C LEU A 46 -3.69 -9.59 -12.24
N ILE A 47 -3.36 -8.90 -11.15
CA ILE A 47 -3.66 -7.47 -10.97
C ILE A 47 -2.40 -6.65 -11.26
N LEU A 48 -2.49 -5.67 -12.16
CA LEU A 48 -1.53 -4.57 -12.25
C LEU A 48 -1.99 -3.45 -11.31
N ARG A 49 -1.21 -3.16 -10.27
CA ARG A 49 -1.53 -2.08 -9.32
C ARG A 49 -0.44 -1.02 -9.31
N ILE A 50 -0.72 0.15 -9.88
CA ILE A 50 0.20 1.28 -9.83
C ILE A 50 0.15 1.88 -8.41
N GLU A 51 1.28 1.89 -7.70
CA GLU A 51 1.40 2.39 -6.34
C GLU A 51 1.90 3.83 -6.32
N ASP A 52 0.99 4.78 -6.55
CA ASP A 52 1.26 6.21 -6.77
C ASP A 52 0.90 7.10 -5.56
N THR A 53 1.08 6.58 -4.36
CA THR A 53 0.72 7.27 -3.10
C THR A 53 1.80 8.21 -2.56
N ASP A 54 2.95 8.32 -3.24
CA ASP A 54 3.99 9.32 -2.99
C ASP A 54 4.03 10.33 -4.15
N PRO A 55 3.27 11.45 -4.09
CA PRO A 55 3.17 12.41 -5.18
C PRO A 55 4.51 12.99 -5.62
N GLY A 56 5.49 13.09 -4.70
CA GLY A 56 6.81 13.66 -4.99
C GLY A 56 7.72 12.74 -5.80
N ARG A 57 7.30 11.49 -6.04
CA ARG A 57 8.07 10.50 -6.80
C ARG A 57 7.35 9.99 -8.03
N VAL A 58 6.21 10.58 -8.40
CA VAL A 58 5.45 10.17 -9.58
C VAL A 58 6.09 10.77 -10.83
N ASP A 59 6.33 9.92 -11.82
CA ASP A 59 6.65 10.24 -13.19
C ASP A 59 5.43 9.89 -14.06
N GLU A 60 4.80 10.90 -14.67
CA GLU A 60 3.59 10.71 -15.47
C GLU A 60 3.81 9.79 -16.67
N GLU A 61 5.01 9.79 -17.26
CA GLU A 61 5.35 8.92 -18.38
C GLU A 61 5.41 7.45 -17.97
N ALA A 62 5.73 7.18 -16.69
CA ALA A 62 5.86 5.84 -16.16
C ALA A 62 4.52 5.08 -16.19
N TYR A 63 3.37 5.75 -16.15
CA TYR A 63 2.06 5.08 -16.22
C TYR A 63 1.91 4.29 -17.52
N SER A 64 2.22 4.90 -18.66
CA SER A 64 2.18 4.21 -19.96
C SER A 64 3.39 3.30 -20.16
N ALA A 65 4.58 3.74 -19.76
CA ALA A 65 5.81 2.95 -19.97
C ALA A 65 5.78 1.60 -19.24
N ILE A 66 5.23 1.56 -18.01
CA ILE A 66 5.05 0.31 -17.26
C ILE A 66 4.18 -0.68 -18.04
N GLU A 67 3.07 -0.21 -18.62
CA GLU A 67 2.17 -1.08 -19.39
C GLU A 67 2.82 -1.60 -20.67
N ASP A 68 3.57 -0.74 -21.36
CA ASP A 68 4.26 -1.10 -22.60
C ASP A 68 5.39 -2.10 -22.34
N ASP A 69 6.18 -1.90 -21.27
CA ASP A 69 7.23 -2.82 -20.84
C ASP A 69 6.67 -4.20 -20.47
N LEU A 70 5.52 -4.25 -19.77
CA LEU A 70 4.85 -5.51 -19.42
C LEU A 70 4.33 -6.25 -20.66
N LYS A 71 3.68 -5.54 -21.59
CA LYS A 71 3.24 -6.13 -22.86
C LYS A 71 4.41 -6.64 -23.68
N TRP A 72 5.52 -5.90 -23.71
CA TRP A 72 6.75 -6.34 -24.38
C TRP A 72 7.32 -7.63 -23.76
N LEU A 73 7.23 -7.79 -22.44
CA LEU A 73 7.59 -9.02 -21.74
C LEU A 73 6.59 -10.18 -21.94
N GLY A 74 5.45 -9.96 -22.60
CA GLY A 74 4.38 -10.95 -22.74
C GLY A 74 3.60 -11.20 -21.44
N VAL A 75 3.59 -10.22 -20.54
CA VAL A 75 2.83 -10.23 -19.29
C VAL A 75 1.52 -9.49 -19.48
N ASP A 76 0.41 -10.22 -19.39
CA ASP A 76 -0.94 -9.67 -19.45
C ASP A 76 -1.58 -9.64 -18.06
N TRP A 77 -2.44 -8.65 -17.79
CA TRP A 77 -3.16 -8.52 -16.52
C TRP A 77 -4.68 -8.46 -16.75
N ASP A 78 -5.44 -9.00 -15.79
CA ASP A 78 -6.90 -9.03 -15.82
C ASP A 78 -7.52 -7.73 -15.32
N ILE A 79 -6.85 -7.08 -14.36
CA ILE A 79 -7.37 -5.90 -13.65
C ILE A 79 -6.26 -4.89 -13.48
N LYS A 80 -6.53 -3.63 -13.86
CA LYS A 80 -5.68 -2.49 -13.55
C LYS A 80 -6.27 -1.69 -12.38
N ILE A 81 -5.43 -1.33 -11.41
CA ILE A 81 -5.78 -0.47 -10.28
C ILE A 81 -4.73 0.63 -10.16
N ILE A 82 -5.19 1.87 -9.96
CA ILE A 82 -4.36 3.00 -9.54
C ILE A 82 -4.66 3.27 -8.07
N GLN A 83 -3.64 3.44 -7.23
CA GLN A 83 -3.85 3.59 -5.78
C GLN A 83 -4.41 4.96 -5.41
N SER A 84 -4.00 6.03 -6.10
CA SER A 84 -4.50 7.39 -5.86
C SER A 84 -6.01 7.53 -6.12
N ASP A 85 -6.58 6.75 -7.03
CA ASP A 85 -8.05 6.65 -7.24
C ASP A 85 -8.80 6.07 -6.02
N ARG A 86 -8.07 5.54 -5.02
CA ARG A 86 -8.61 4.82 -3.87
C ARG A 86 -8.37 5.52 -2.54
N LEU A 87 -7.85 6.76 -2.53
CA LEU A 87 -7.53 7.49 -1.29
C LEU A 87 -8.70 7.52 -0.30
N MET A 88 -9.92 7.80 -0.79
CA MET A 88 -11.14 7.77 0.02
C MET A 88 -11.42 6.40 0.66
N THR A 89 -11.06 5.30 -0.02
CA THR A 89 -11.17 3.96 0.57
C THR A 89 -10.22 3.81 1.75
N TYR A 90 -8.98 4.30 1.64
CA TYR A 90 -7.98 4.21 2.70
C TYR A 90 -8.33 5.10 3.89
N GLU A 91 -8.87 6.29 3.62
CA GLU A 91 -9.36 7.23 4.63
C GLU A 91 -10.48 6.60 5.47
N ASN A 92 -11.50 6.04 4.82
CA ASN A 92 -12.59 5.33 5.50
C ASN A 92 -12.08 4.16 6.37
N PHE A 93 -11.09 3.39 5.87
CA PHE A 93 -10.51 2.31 6.68
C PHE A 93 -9.67 2.85 7.84
N ALA A 94 -8.97 3.96 7.67
CA ALA A 94 -8.22 4.59 8.76
C ALA A 94 -9.17 5.08 9.86
N GLU A 95 -10.28 5.72 9.50
CA GLU A 95 -11.34 6.12 10.43
C GLU A 95 -11.91 4.91 11.18
N GLN A 96 -12.31 3.85 10.47
CA GLN A 96 -12.82 2.62 11.09
C GLN A 96 -11.80 1.99 12.07
N LEU A 97 -10.51 2.00 11.73
CA LEU A 97 -9.47 1.52 12.63
C LEU A 97 -9.35 2.39 13.89
N ILE A 98 -9.54 3.70 13.78
CA ILE A 98 -9.57 4.62 14.93
C ILE A 98 -10.80 4.34 15.80
N GLU A 99 -11.98 4.21 15.20
CA GLU A 99 -13.23 3.90 15.90
C GLU A 99 -13.17 2.58 16.67
N GLN A 100 -12.54 1.55 16.08
CA GLN A 100 -12.30 0.26 16.71
C GLN A 100 -11.20 0.31 17.79
N GLY A 101 -10.55 1.46 17.98
CA GLY A 101 -9.46 1.64 18.92
C GLY A 101 -8.14 1.00 18.46
N ASN A 102 -8.04 0.55 17.21
CA ASN A 102 -6.90 -0.14 16.60
C ASN A 102 -5.86 0.82 15.97
N ALA A 103 -6.17 2.10 15.85
CA ALA A 103 -5.26 3.15 15.42
C ALA A 103 -5.36 4.40 16.32
N TYR A 104 -4.37 5.29 16.21
CA TYR A 104 -4.35 6.58 16.89
C TYR A 104 -3.56 7.61 16.08
N VAL A 105 -3.84 8.90 16.27
CA VAL A 105 -3.13 10.00 15.62
C VAL A 105 -2.00 10.48 16.52
N CYS A 106 -0.82 10.62 15.95
CA CYS A 106 0.40 10.99 16.65
C CYS A 106 0.99 12.25 16.02
N ASN A 107 1.31 13.23 16.85
CA ASN A 107 2.04 14.45 16.46
C ASN A 107 3.41 14.54 17.16
N CYS A 108 3.97 13.41 17.62
CA CYS A 108 5.34 13.41 18.14
C CYS A 108 6.32 13.73 17.01
N GLU A 109 7.32 14.56 17.31
CA GLU A 109 8.49 14.70 16.45
C GLU A 109 9.10 13.34 16.11
N GLN A 110 9.60 13.21 14.88
CA GLN A 110 10.07 11.94 14.33
C GLN A 110 11.15 11.28 15.20
N GLU A 111 12.15 12.03 15.64
CA GLU A 111 13.24 11.52 16.48
C GLU A 111 12.76 11.11 17.88
N LYS A 112 11.84 11.89 18.48
CA LYS A 112 11.22 11.53 19.76
C LYS A 112 10.43 10.24 19.65
N PHE A 113 9.59 10.10 18.62
CA PHE A 113 8.82 8.89 18.40
C PHE A 113 9.72 7.67 18.18
N LYS A 114 10.79 7.84 17.38
CA LYS A 114 11.79 6.80 17.12
C LYS A 114 12.48 6.34 18.41
N SER A 115 12.90 7.28 19.27
CA SER A 115 13.48 6.99 20.58
C SER A 115 12.52 6.18 21.47
N LEU A 116 11.25 6.60 21.57
CA LEU A 116 10.23 5.87 22.33
C LEU A 116 10.01 4.46 21.79
N LYS A 117 9.89 4.30 20.46
CA LYS A 117 9.73 3.00 19.80
C LYS A 117 10.92 2.07 20.07
N SER A 118 12.15 2.58 19.94
CA SER A 118 13.37 1.81 20.25
C SER A 118 13.45 1.41 21.72
N GLY A 119 12.98 2.28 22.63
CA GLY A 119 12.84 1.99 24.05
C GLY A 119 11.64 1.11 24.43
N LYS A 120 10.85 0.64 23.45
CA LYS A 120 9.59 -0.11 23.66
C LYS A 120 8.58 0.64 24.56
N MET A 121 8.58 1.97 24.50
CA MET A 121 7.66 2.83 25.24
C MET A 121 6.57 3.34 24.30
N SER A 122 5.33 3.43 24.81
CA SER A 122 4.24 4.05 24.08
C SER A 122 4.42 5.57 24.03
N CYS A 123 4.05 6.18 22.90
CA CYS A 123 3.91 7.64 22.88
C CYS A 123 2.65 8.05 23.67
N PRO A 124 2.63 9.27 24.27
CA PRO A 124 1.48 9.74 25.05
C PRO A 124 0.15 9.66 24.28
N HIS A 125 0.20 9.90 22.97
CA HIS A 125 -0.99 9.90 22.11
C HIS A 125 -1.61 8.51 21.90
N ARG A 126 -0.89 7.42 22.22
CA ARG A 126 -1.40 6.04 22.04
C ARG A 126 -2.66 5.77 22.87
N ASN A 127 -2.81 6.48 23.99
CA ASN A 127 -3.89 6.31 24.95
C ASN A 127 -4.95 7.43 24.88
N LEU A 128 -4.90 8.31 23.87
CA LEU A 128 -5.99 9.25 23.62
C LEU A 128 -7.31 8.50 23.40
N SER A 129 -8.40 9.15 23.76
CA SER A 129 -9.75 8.64 23.50
C SER A 129 -10.03 8.51 21.99
N ILE A 130 -11.03 7.71 21.63
CA ILE A 130 -11.47 7.58 20.23
C ILE A 130 -11.88 8.96 19.68
N GLU A 131 -12.65 9.73 20.44
CA GLU A 131 -13.11 11.07 20.06
C GLU A 131 -11.95 12.03 19.77
N GLU A 132 -10.93 12.06 20.64
CA GLU A 132 -9.74 12.88 20.42
C GLU A 132 -8.95 12.45 19.17
N ASN A 133 -8.88 11.15 18.90
CA ASN A 133 -8.20 10.64 17.71
C ASN A 133 -8.96 10.99 16.42
N LEU A 134 -10.28 10.86 16.39
CA LEU A 134 -11.11 11.26 15.24
C LEU A 134 -10.97 12.76 14.98
N LYS A 135 -11.04 13.59 16.03
CA LYS A 135 -10.80 15.04 15.90
C LYS A 135 -9.40 15.35 15.35
N ASN A 136 -8.38 14.61 15.77
CA ASN A 136 -7.03 14.79 15.24
C ASN A 136 -6.88 14.25 13.81
N PHE A 137 -7.65 13.24 13.42
CA PHE A 137 -7.66 12.68 12.07
C PHE A 137 -8.24 13.70 11.08
N GLU A 138 -9.38 14.31 11.43
CA GLU A 138 -9.99 15.41 10.65
C GLU A 138 -9.01 16.59 10.44
N ARG A 139 -8.23 16.94 11.46
CA ARG A 139 -7.23 18.02 11.37
C ARG A 139 -6.14 17.73 10.34
N MET A 140 -5.85 16.47 10.03
CA MET A 140 -4.80 16.08 9.08
C MET A 140 -5.07 16.60 7.65
N HIS A 141 -6.32 16.93 7.30
CA HIS A 141 -6.63 17.53 6.00
C HIS A 141 -6.12 18.97 5.84
N THR A 142 -5.80 19.62 6.97
CA THR A 142 -5.42 21.04 7.01
C THR A 142 -4.11 21.31 7.75
N GLU A 143 -3.58 20.31 8.45
CA GLU A 143 -2.40 20.42 9.31
C GLU A 143 -1.37 19.35 8.98
N ASP A 144 -0.11 19.78 8.83
CA ASP A 144 1.03 18.88 8.69
C ASP A 144 1.54 18.36 10.05
N GLY A 145 2.40 17.33 10.01
CA GLY A 145 3.08 16.81 11.20
C GLY A 145 2.26 15.86 12.06
N LEU A 146 1.05 15.53 11.62
CA LEU A 146 0.24 14.45 12.19
C LEU A 146 0.45 13.15 11.41
N THR A 147 0.36 12.01 12.10
CA THR A 147 0.51 10.70 11.48
C THR A 147 -0.41 9.69 12.16
N VAL A 148 -1.21 8.98 11.37
CA VAL A 148 -1.96 7.82 11.86
C VAL A 148 -1.00 6.66 12.13
N ARG A 149 -1.13 6.04 13.29
CA ARG A 149 -0.32 4.90 13.71
C ARG A 149 -1.22 3.75 14.13
N ILE A 150 -0.93 2.56 13.60
CA ILE A 150 -1.59 1.32 14.00
C ILE A 150 -1.11 0.93 15.40
N LYS A 151 -2.04 0.55 16.28
CA LYS A 151 -1.74 -0.02 17.60
C LYS A 151 -1.40 -1.50 17.42
N THR A 152 -0.11 -1.79 17.43
CA THR A 152 0.37 -3.18 17.54
C THR A 152 0.52 -3.57 19.01
N ILE A 153 0.54 -4.89 19.23
CA ILE A 153 0.91 -5.53 20.51
C ILE A 153 2.36 -5.18 20.85
#